data_AF-A0AAU7V0C8-F1
#
_entry.id   AF-A0AAU7V0C8-F1
#
_cell.length_a   1.000
_cell.length_b   1.000
_cell.length_c   1.000
_cell.angle_alpha   90.00
_cell.angle_beta   90.00
_cell.angle_gamma   90.00
#
_symmetry.space_group_name_H-M   'P 1'
#
loop_
_entity.id
_entity.type
_entity.pdbx_description
1 polymer ?
#
loop_
_entity_poly.entity_id
_entity_poly.type
_entity_poly.pdbx_seq_one_letter_code
_entity_poly.pdbx_strand_id
1 'polypeptide(L)'
;MLERISKDTRLCISMSGRPSNIGTRFHNHLYEELGLDFVYKAFAPVNIEDAVAGIRGLGIRGAGVSMPFKEAVLPLVDVLHDSARAIESVNTIVNDDGVLHAYNTDYQAVSDLLVEHGVDSALPVTVVGSGGMAKAVTAALRHNGFTDGTIVARNEDTGRPLARKYGYEWRADTSDVAPGLIVNATPIGMAGGAESVDLPLPHDFVAAASTVFDVVAVPPDTPLVRFAREHDIPVITGDEVIALQAALQFELYTGVTPTREQVRRASEYSRS
;
A
#
# COMPACT_ATOMS: atom_id res chain seq x y z
N MET A 1 -21.66 -4.33 -19.66
CA MET A 1 -20.74 -3.21 -19.39
C MET A 1 -20.73 -2.15 -20.51
N LEU A 2 -20.56 -2.50 -21.78
CA LEU A 2 -20.51 -1.50 -22.88
C LEU A 2 -21.83 -0.76 -23.13
N GLU A 3 -22.99 -1.36 -22.82
CA GLU A 3 -24.30 -0.68 -22.92
C GLU A 3 -24.56 0.34 -21.79
N ARG A 4 -23.67 0.44 -20.79
CA ARG A 4 -23.84 1.33 -19.61
C ARG A 4 -23.02 2.62 -19.65
N ILE A 5 -22.10 2.78 -20.60
CA ILE A 5 -21.22 3.96 -20.67
C ILE A 5 -21.92 5.05 -21.48
N SER A 6 -22.01 6.25 -20.90
CA SER A 6 -22.53 7.45 -21.54
C SER A 6 -21.47 8.54 -21.66
N LYS A 7 -21.81 9.68 -22.25
CA LYS A 7 -20.94 10.87 -22.28
C LYS A 7 -20.68 11.47 -20.89
N ASP A 8 -21.50 11.11 -19.90
CA ASP A 8 -21.45 11.64 -18.54
C ASP A 8 -20.70 10.69 -17.58
N THR A 9 -20.38 9.47 -18.02
CA THR A 9 -19.62 8.49 -17.24
C THR A 9 -18.23 9.02 -16.91
N ARG A 10 -17.86 8.97 -15.62
CA ARG A 10 -16.56 9.46 -15.14
C ARG A 10 -15.49 8.39 -15.25
N LEU A 11 -14.34 8.75 -15.80
CA LEU A 11 -13.19 7.84 -15.90
C LEU A 11 -12.28 7.99 -14.69
N CYS A 12 -11.92 6.85 -14.08
CA CYS A 12 -10.75 6.70 -13.22
C CYS A 12 -9.75 5.74 -13.88
N ILE A 13 -8.47 5.91 -13.59
CA ILE A 13 -7.42 5.10 -14.22
C ILE A 13 -6.39 4.62 -13.20
N SER A 14 -5.47 3.76 -13.64
CA SER A 14 -4.17 3.63 -12.98
C SER A 14 -3.03 3.72 -13.98
N MET A 15 -1.88 4.20 -13.52
CA MET A 15 -0.64 4.33 -14.29
C MET A 15 0.47 3.50 -13.65
N SER A 16 1.09 2.59 -14.41
CA SER A 16 2.20 1.77 -13.94
C SER A 16 3.03 1.24 -15.11
N GLY A 17 4.30 0.89 -14.86
CA GLY A 17 5.13 0.27 -15.90
C GLY A 17 4.66 -1.13 -16.32
N ARG A 18 3.96 -1.83 -15.43
CA ARG A 18 3.37 -3.16 -15.66
C ARG A 18 1.95 -3.21 -15.08
N PRO A 19 0.93 -2.81 -15.85
CA PRO A 19 -0.46 -2.78 -15.39
C PRO A 19 -0.96 -4.16 -14.97
N SER A 20 -1.79 -4.20 -13.93
CA SER A 20 -2.51 -5.40 -13.48
C SER A 20 -4.03 -5.23 -13.61
N ASN A 21 -4.76 -6.34 -13.52
CA ASN A 21 -6.22 -6.32 -13.55
C ASN A 21 -6.87 -6.10 -12.17
N ILE A 22 -6.10 -6.16 -11.08
CA ILE A 22 -6.64 -6.12 -9.71
C ILE A 22 -7.44 -4.82 -9.48
N GLY A 23 -6.81 -3.65 -9.66
CA GLY A 23 -7.48 -2.36 -9.48
C GLY A 23 -8.65 -2.15 -10.44
N THR A 24 -8.49 -2.58 -11.71
CA THR A 24 -9.55 -2.51 -12.72
C THR A 24 -10.78 -3.31 -12.30
N ARG A 25 -10.59 -4.56 -11.82
CA ARG A 25 -11.70 -5.40 -11.38
C ARG A 25 -12.32 -4.90 -10.07
N PHE A 26 -11.49 -4.51 -9.10
CA PHE A 26 -11.93 -4.02 -7.80
C PHE A 26 -12.84 -2.79 -7.92
N HIS A 27 -12.38 -1.75 -8.62
CA HIS A 27 -13.15 -0.51 -8.73
C HIS A 27 -14.41 -0.68 -9.56
N ASN A 28 -14.35 -1.37 -10.71
CA ASN A 28 -15.55 -1.59 -11.53
C ASN A 28 -16.60 -2.47 -10.83
N HIS A 29 -16.17 -3.44 -10.00
CA HIS A 29 -17.08 -4.21 -9.16
C HIS A 29 -17.83 -3.30 -8.17
N LEU A 30 -17.12 -2.41 -7.47
CA LEU A 30 -17.74 -1.47 -6.54
C LEU A 30 -18.60 -0.43 -7.26
N TYR A 31 -18.20 0.08 -8.42
CA TYR A 31 -19.03 0.99 -9.21
C TYR A 31 -20.34 0.33 -9.64
N GLU A 32 -20.29 -0.93 -10.06
CA GLU A 32 -21.48 -1.70 -10.40
C GLU A 32 -22.37 -1.95 -9.18
N GLU A 33 -21.79 -2.42 -8.07
CA GLU A 33 -22.53 -2.73 -6.85
C GLU A 33 -23.21 -1.49 -6.25
N LEU A 34 -22.53 -0.33 -6.28
CA LEU A 34 -23.03 0.93 -5.70
C LEU A 34 -23.81 1.79 -6.71
N GLY A 35 -23.99 1.33 -7.95
CA GLY A 35 -24.74 2.05 -8.98
C GLY A 35 -24.10 3.38 -9.40
N LEU A 36 -22.78 3.50 -9.33
CA LEU A 36 -22.04 4.71 -9.68
C LEU A 36 -21.69 4.72 -11.17
N ASP A 37 -21.90 5.85 -11.85
CA ASP A 37 -21.59 6.03 -13.27
C ASP A 37 -20.10 6.33 -13.50
N PHE A 38 -19.28 5.32 -13.22
CA PHE A 38 -17.82 5.35 -13.33
C PHE A 38 -17.28 4.14 -14.07
N VAL A 39 -16.11 4.30 -14.67
CA VAL A 39 -15.29 3.20 -15.21
C VAL A 39 -13.87 3.33 -14.70
N TYR A 40 -13.24 2.21 -14.34
CA TYR A 40 -11.82 2.14 -14.03
C TYR A 40 -11.05 1.42 -15.14
N LYS A 41 -9.88 1.93 -15.54
CA LYS A 41 -8.99 1.22 -16.46
C LYS A 41 -7.50 1.46 -16.17
N ALA A 42 -6.74 0.38 -16.15
CA ALA A 42 -5.28 0.46 -16.05
C ALA A 42 -4.61 0.81 -17.39
N PHE A 43 -3.56 1.63 -17.33
CA PHE A 43 -2.73 2.07 -18.45
C PHE A 43 -1.24 1.98 -18.09
N ALA A 44 -0.42 1.77 -19.12
CA ALA A 44 1.02 1.96 -19.08
C ALA A 44 1.37 3.24 -19.87
N PRO A 45 1.62 4.38 -19.20
CA PRO A 45 2.04 5.59 -19.87
C PRO A 45 3.34 5.39 -20.65
N VAL A 46 3.39 5.91 -21.88
CA VAL A 46 4.64 6.05 -22.64
C VAL A 46 5.48 7.19 -22.07
N ASN A 47 4.83 8.31 -21.72
CA ASN A 47 5.41 9.47 -21.04
C ASN A 47 4.50 9.85 -19.88
N ILE A 48 5.07 10.03 -18.68
CA ILE A 48 4.30 10.32 -17.47
C ILE A 48 3.82 11.77 -17.40
N GLU A 49 4.58 12.72 -17.94
CA GLU A 49 4.20 14.14 -17.99
C GLU A 49 2.99 14.33 -18.89
N ASP A 50 3.01 13.73 -20.08
CA ASP A 50 1.88 13.75 -21.02
C ASP A 50 0.64 13.07 -20.43
N ALA A 51 0.83 11.95 -19.70
CA ALA A 51 -0.27 11.24 -19.07
C ALA A 51 -0.92 12.07 -17.94
N VAL A 52 -0.12 12.73 -17.09
CA VAL A 52 -0.63 13.61 -16.04
C VAL A 52 -1.29 14.86 -16.64
N ALA A 53 -0.71 15.44 -17.69
CA ALA A 53 -1.35 16.51 -18.46
C ALA A 53 -2.68 16.06 -19.06
N GLY A 54 -2.76 14.83 -19.56
CA GLY A 54 -3.97 14.19 -20.06
C GLY A 54 -5.04 13.98 -18.98
N ILE A 55 -4.66 13.57 -17.76
CA ILE A 55 -5.59 13.48 -16.63
C ILE A 55 -6.31 14.82 -16.43
N ARG A 56 -5.53 15.91 -16.40
CA ARG A 56 -6.04 17.27 -16.25
C ARG A 56 -6.88 17.69 -17.45
N GLY A 57 -6.33 17.60 -18.67
CA GLY A 57 -6.94 18.10 -19.89
C GLY A 57 -8.19 17.36 -20.35
N LEU A 58 -8.34 16.08 -19.98
CA LEU A 58 -9.51 15.26 -20.32
C LEU A 58 -10.53 15.17 -19.18
N GLY A 59 -10.27 15.79 -18.02
CA GLY A 59 -11.16 15.70 -16.86
C GLY A 59 -11.28 14.29 -16.26
N ILE A 60 -10.21 13.48 -16.36
CA ILE A 60 -10.18 12.16 -15.70
C ILE A 60 -10.22 12.40 -14.19
N ARG A 61 -11.15 11.74 -13.50
CA ARG A 61 -11.44 12.00 -12.08
C ARG A 61 -10.29 11.55 -11.19
N GLY A 62 -9.90 10.29 -11.28
CA GLY A 62 -8.94 9.69 -10.36
C GLY A 62 -7.86 8.91 -11.10
N ALA A 63 -6.65 8.89 -10.55
CA ALA A 63 -5.59 8.05 -11.06
C ALA A 63 -4.79 7.38 -9.94
N GLY A 64 -4.82 6.06 -9.88
CA GLY A 64 -3.85 5.28 -9.13
C GLY A 64 -2.47 5.38 -9.78
N VAL A 65 -1.41 5.52 -9.00
CA VAL A 65 -0.03 5.63 -9.47
C VAL A 65 0.80 4.52 -8.83
N SER A 66 1.45 3.71 -9.65
CA SER A 66 2.34 2.65 -9.18
C SER A 66 3.73 2.79 -9.79
N MET A 67 4.64 1.88 -9.44
CA MET A 67 6.01 1.89 -9.94
C MET A 67 6.04 1.91 -11.48
N PRO A 68 6.99 2.66 -12.09
CA PRO A 68 8.05 3.44 -11.46
C PRO A 68 7.66 4.91 -11.16
N PHE A 69 6.38 5.28 -11.23
CA PHE A 69 5.97 6.68 -11.35
C PHE A 69 5.68 7.40 -10.04
N LYS A 70 5.67 6.70 -8.89
CA LYS A 70 5.19 7.29 -7.62
C LYS A 70 5.96 8.55 -7.17
N GLU A 71 7.25 8.64 -7.48
CA GLU A 71 8.07 9.82 -7.19
C GLU A 71 8.08 10.79 -8.40
N ALA A 72 8.01 10.27 -9.63
CA ALA A 72 8.06 11.05 -10.87
C ALA A 72 6.86 11.99 -11.07
N VAL A 73 5.71 11.70 -10.44
CA VAL A 73 4.52 12.56 -10.53
C VAL A 73 4.51 13.74 -9.54
N LEU A 74 5.41 13.75 -8.54
CA LEU A 74 5.49 14.83 -7.54
C LEU A 74 5.58 16.25 -8.15
N PRO A 75 6.41 16.52 -9.18
CA PRO A 75 6.47 17.86 -9.77
C PRO A 75 5.29 18.19 -10.69
N LEU A 76 4.37 17.25 -10.93
CA LEU A 76 3.29 17.36 -11.92
C LEU A 76 1.90 17.59 -11.29
N VAL A 77 1.83 17.53 -9.96
CA VAL A 77 0.61 17.70 -9.16
C VAL A 77 0.60 19.06 -8.46
N ASP A 78 -0.59 19.54 -8.09
CA ASP A 78 -0.80 20.91 -7.61
C ASP A 78 -0.85 20.98 -6.08
N VAL A 79 -1.46 19.98 -5.44
CA VAL A 79 -1.63 19.93 -3.98
C VAL A 79 -1.13 18.61 -3.44
N LEU A 80 -0.07 18.64 -2.63
CA LEU A 80 0.47 17.47 -1.95
C LEU A 80 -0.11 17.35 -0.54
N HIS A 81 -0.92 16.33 -0.29
CA HIS A 81 -1.50 16.05 1.03
C HIS A 81 -0.52 15.33 1.96
N ASP A 82 -0.81 15.35 3.26
CA ASP A 82 0.10 14.85 4.30
C ASP A 82 0.52 13.39 4.11
N SER A 83 -0.39 12.53 3.66
CA SER A 83 -0.09 11.12 3.39
C SER A 83 1.00 10.93 2.31
N ALA A 84 0.98 11.75 1.25
CA ALA A 84 2.02 11.72 0.22
C ALA A 84 3.29 12.48 0.63
N ARG A 85 3.13 13.59 1.36
CA ARG A 85 4.23 14.42 1.87
C ARG A 85 5.10 13.66 2.86
N ALA A 86 4.50 12.85 3.73
CA ALA A 86 5.20 12.06 4.74
C ALA A 86 6.31 11.18 4.15
N ILE A 87 6.08 10.66 2.95
CA ILE A 87 6.99 9.69 2.29
C ILE A 87 7.53 10.14 0.94
N GLU A 88 7.23 11.37 0.52
CA GLU A 88 7.63 11.93 -0.79
C GLU A 88 7.28 10.96 -1.93
N SER A 89 6.05 10.45 -1.92
CA SER A 89 5.61 9.43 -2.87
C SER A 89 4.10 9.49 -3.04
N VAL A 90 3.63 9.46 -4.28
CA VAL A 90 2.21 9.57 -4.64
C VAL A 90 1.76 8.23 -5.22
N ASN A 91 0.69 7.66 -4.66
CA ASN A 91 0.01 6.50 -5.26
C ASN A 91 -1.41 6.84 -5.76
N THR A 92 -1.91 8.04 -5.50
CA THR A 92 -3.29 8.44 -5.77
C THR A 92 -3.35 9.91 -6.17
N ILE A 93 -3.92 10.19 -7.34
CA ILE A 93 -4.22 11.55 -7.82
C ILE A 93 -5.74 11.70 -7.92
N VAL A 94 -6.25 12.82 -7.43
CA VAL A 94 -7.65 13.23 -7.56
C VAL A 94 -7.68 14.56 -8.32
N ASN A 95 -8.47 14.63 -9.37
CA ASN A 95 -8.66 15.83 -10.18
C ASN A 95 -9.96 16.53 -9.75
N ASP A 96 -9.81 17.68 -9.10
CA ASP A 96 -10.90 18.59 -8.72
C ASP A 96 -10.85 19.81 -9.66
N ASP A 97 -11.66 19.76 -10.72
CA ASP A 97 -11.80 20.82 -11.73
C ASP A 97 -10.47 21.36 -12.29
N GLY A 98 -9.52 20.45 -12.54
CA GLY A 98 -8.21 20.74 -13.11
C GLY A 98 -7.08 20.91 -12.08
N VAL A 99 -7.42 20.95 -10.79
CA VAL A 99 -6.46 20.95 -9.67
C VAL A 99 -6.17 19.50 -9.26
N LEU A 100 -4.91 19.08 -9.40
CA LEU A 100 -4.50 17.72 -9.08
C LEU A 100 -4.03 17.61 -7.64
N HIS A 101 -4.86 17.00 -6.81
CA HIS A 101 -4.56 16.63 -5.43
C HIS A 101 -3.88 15.27 -5.38
N ALA A 102 -2.79 15.16 -4.62
CA ALA A 102 -1.97 13.96 -4.52
C ALA A 102 -1.94 13.40 -3.09
N TYR A 103 -2.18 12.10 -2.99
CA TYR A 103 -2.26 11.34 -1.74
C TYR A 103 -1.40 10.06 -1.84
N ASN A 104 -1.16 9.45 -0.68
CA ASN A 104 -0.64 8.09 -0.61
C ASN A 104 -1.53 7.20 0.28
N THR A 105 -2.37 6.40 -0.36
CA THR A 105 -3.28 5.48 0.33
C THR A 105 -2.61 4.21 0.83
N ASP A 106 -1.38 3.88 0.40
CA ASP A 106 -0.61 2.78 1.01
C ASP A 106 -0.19 3.17 2.44
N TYR A 107 0.33 4.38 2.61
CA TYR A 107 0.65 4.95 3.92
C TYR A 107 -0.58 5.00 4.83
N GLN A 108 -1.71 5.51 4.29
CA GLN A 108 -2.95 5.62 5.06
C GLN A 108 -3.50 4.24 5.45
N ALA A 109 -3.50 3.27 4.53
CA ALA A 109 -3.97 1.92 4.81
C ALA A 109 -3.14 1.25 5.92
N VAL A 110 -1.81 1.39 5.90
CA VAL A 110 -0.96 0.87 6.96
C VAL A 110 -1.28 1.53 8.31
N SER A 111 -1.44 2.85 8.32
CA SER A 111 -1.81 3.61 9.52
C SER A 111 -3.14 3.11 10.10
N ASP A 112 -4.16 3.00 9.26
CA ASP A 112 -5.50 2.61 9.68
C ASP A 112 -5.55 1.16 10.18
N LEU A 113 -4.81 0.25 9.54
CA LEU A 113 -4.74 -1.16 9.97
C LEU A 113 -4.06 -1.33 11.33
N LEU A 114 -3.01 -0.56 11.62
CA LEU A 114 -2.38 -0.58 12.95
C LEU A 114 -3.38 -0.21 14.05
N VAL A 115 -4.22 0.81 13.80
CA VAL A 115 -5.25 1.26 14.73
C VAL A 115 -6.40 0.25 14.82
N GLU A 116 -6.86 -0.28 13.70
CA GLU A 116 -7.95 -1.25 13.63
C GLU A 116 -7.63 -2.54 14.39
N HIS A 117 -6.41 -3.04 14.23
CA HIS A 117 -5.94 -4.24 14.93
C HIS A 117 -5.53 -3.95 16.39
N GLY A 118 -5.63 -2.69 16.84
CA GLY A 118 -5.33 -2.31 18.22
C GLY A 118 -3.87 -2.55 18.62
N VAL A 119 -2.93 -2.40 17.68
CA VAL A 119 -1.51 -2.66 17.94
C VAL A 119 -0.97 -1.60 18.90
N ASP A 120 -0.42 -2.03 20.03
CA ASP A 120 0.14 -1.14 21.04
C ASP A 120 1.41 -0.45 20.53
N SER A 121 1.38 0.88 20.45
CA SER A 121 2.50 1.70 19.99
C SER A 121 3.68 1.74 20.96
N ALA A 122 3.52 1.22 22.18
CA ALA A 122 4.62 0.99 23.12
C ALA A 122 5.49 -0.23 22.76
N LEU A 123 5.05 -1.10 21.85
CA LEU A 123 5.83 -2.25 21.41
C LEU A 123 7.07 -1.80 20.61
N PRO A 124 8.23 -2.45 20.80
CA PRO A 124 9.35 -2.27 19.90
C PRO A 124 8.98 -2.79 18.51
N VAL A 125 9.35 -2.06 17.45
CA VAL A 125 9.02 -2.45 16.06
C VAL A 125 10.27 -2.83 15.28
N THR A 126 10.20 -3.96 14.59
CA THR A 126 11.22 -4.43 13.64
C THR A 126 10.65 -4.42 12.22
N VAL A 127 11.12 -3.50 11.38
CA VAL A 127 10.75 -3.46 9.95
C VAL A 127 11.84 -4.13 9.13
N VAL A 128 11.50 -5.20 8.44
CA VAL A 128 12.40 -5.95 7.56
C VAL A 128 12.31 -5.40 6.14
N GLY A 129 13.43 -4.91 5.63
CA GLY A 129 13.54 -4.34 4.28
C GLY A 129 13.66 -2.81 4.25
N SER A 130 14.12 -2.31 3.11
CA SER A 130 14.37 -0.88 2.86
C SER A 130 13.85 -0.39 1.51
N GLY A 131 12.93 -1.16 0.90
CA GLY A 131 12.33 -0.87 -0.41
C GLY A 131 11.14 0.09 -0.36
N GLY A 132 10.35 0.11 -1.44
CA GLY A 132 9.23 1.05 -1.61
C GLY A 132 8.20 1.01 -0.48
N MET A 133 7.69 -0.18 -0.13
CA MET A 133 6.75 -0.32 0.98
C MET A 133 7.38 -0.08 2.35
N ALA A 134 8.68 -0.33 2.52
CA ALA A 134 9.36 -0.04 3.79
C ALA A 134 9.31 1.45 4.12
N LYS A 135 9.43 2.34 3.12
CA LYS A 135 9.24 3.80 3.32
C LYS A 135 7.85 4.13 3.86
N ALA A 136 6.80 3.59 3.22
CA ALA A 136 5.40 3.82 3.61
C ALA A 136 5.11 3.29 5.01
N VAL A 137 5.53 2.06 5.30
CA VAL A 137 5.29 1.43 6.59
C VAL A 137 6.06 2.13 7.71
N THR A 138 7.34 2.41 7.52
CA THR A 138 8.16 3.07 8.55
C THR A 138 7.59 4.44 8.92
N ALA A 139 7.15 5.21 7.91
CA ALA A 139 6.52 6.49 8.15
C ALA A 139 5.19 6.36 8.90
N ALA A 140 4.34 5.41 8.51
CA ALA A 140 3.05 5.18 9.15
C ALA A 140 3.23 4.73 10.60
N LEU A 141 4.17 3.83 10.89
CA LEU A 141 4.54 3.43 12.25
C LEU A 141 4.95 4.64 13.09
N ARG A 142 5.89 5.46 12.56
CA ARG A 142 6.36 6.64 13.29
C ARG A 142 5.23 7.63 13.57
N HIS A 143 4.32 7.81 12.63
CA HIS A 143 3.14 8.67 12.78
C HIS A 143 2.16 8.15 13.84
N ASN A 144 1.99 6.83 13.95
CA ASN A 144 1.14 6.17 14.93
C ASN A 144 1.80 6.02 16.31
N GLY A 145 2.93 6.70 16.55
CA GLY A 145 3.56 6.78 17.87
C GLY A 145 4.53 5.65 18.20
N PHE A 146 4.86 4.76 17.26
CA PHE A 146 5.94 3.80 17.45
C PHE A 146 7.28 4.54 17.47
N THR A 147 7.89 4.66 18.64
CA THR A 147 9.15 5.41 18.80
C THR A 147 10.38 4.54 18.94
N ASP A 148 10.22 3.29 19.40
CA ASP A 148 11.28 2.30 19.52
C ASP A 148 11.29 1.38 18.29
N GLY A 149 12.01 1.79 17.25
CA GLY A 149 11.99 1.11 15.96
C GLY A 149 13.36 0.75 15.43
N THR A 150 13.44 -0.40 14.76
CA THR A 150 14.62 -0.92 14.08
C THR A 150 14.29 -1.29 12.63
N ILE A 151 15.09 -0.78 11.68
CA ILE A 151 15.09 -1.23 10.29
C ILE A 151 16.15 -2.32 10.13
N VAL A 152 15.71 -3.55 9.82
CA VAL A 152 16.59 -4.67 9.49
C VAL A 152 16.65 -4.81 7.97
N ALA A 153 17.80 -4.47 7.36
CA ALA A 153 17.93 -4.53 5.91
C ALA A 153 19.36 -4.87 5.45
N ARG A 154 19.46 -5.84 4.52
CA ARG A 154 20.72 -6.23 3.85
C ARG A 154 21.39 -5.07 3.13
N ASN A 155 20.60 -4.17 2.55
CA ASN A 155 21.08 -3.01 1.81
C ASN A 155 21.25 -1.82 2.76
N GLU A 156 22.49 -1.59 3.20
CA GLU A 156 22.88 -0.51 4.10
C GLU A 156 22.62 0.88 3.50
N ASP A 157 22.88 1.05 2.19
CA ASP A 157 22.75 2.33 1.47
C ASP A 157 21.32 2.87 1.46
N THR A 158 20.33 1.97 1.53
CA THR A 158 18.90 2.34 1.61
C THR A 158 18.35 2.22 3.03
N GLY A 159 18.85 1.27 3.83
CA GLY A 159 18.40 1.02 5.19
C GLY A 159 18.77 2.13 6.18
N ARG A 160 20.03 2.59 6.20
CA ARG A 160 20.47 3.62 7.15
C ARG A 160 19.78 4.97 6.92
N PRO A 161 19.64 5.48 5.68
CA PRO A 161 18.92 6.73 5.46
C PRO A 161 17.45 6.64 5.88
N LEU A 162 16.80 5.49 5.64
CA LEU A 162 15.43 5.26 6.06
C LEU A 162 15.29 5.30 7.59
N ALA A 163 16.13 4.54 8.30
CA ALA A 163 16.14 4.52 9.75
C ALA A 163 16.39 5.92 10.34
N ARG A 164 17.42 6.63 9.84
CA ARG A 164 17.74 7.99 10.28
C ARG A 164 16.58 8.97 10.03
N LYS A 165 15.91 8.89 8.87
CA LYS A 165 14.81 9.79 8.51
C LYS A 165 13.66 9.73 9.53
N TYR A 166 13.38 8.55 10.10
CA TYR A 166 12.27 8.35 11.04
C TYR A 166 12.71 8.18 12.50
N GLY A 167 14.00 8.35 12.80
CA GLY A 167 14.52 8.25 14.17
C GLY A 167 14.57 6.82 14.70
N TYR A 168 14.76 5.83 13.81
CA TYR A 168 14.94 4.42 14.12
C TYR A 168 16.40 4.01 14.03
N GLU A 169 16.72 2.86 14.61
CA GLU A 169 18.01 2.21 14.44
C GLU A 169 18.07 1.42 13.12
N TRP A 170 19.27 1.23 12.59
CA TRP A 170 19.50 0.30 11.49
C TRP A 170 20.35 -0.85 11.96
N ARG A 171 19.99 -2.06 11.55
CA ARG A 171 20.75 -3.31 11.79
C ARG A 171 20.82 -4.12 10.50
N ALA A 172 21.89 -4.91 10.36
CA ALA A 172 22.07 -5.83 9.24
C ALA A 172 21.25 -7.12 9.43
N ASP A 173 21.01 -7.51 10.68
CA ASP A 173 20.27 -8.70 11.10
C ASP A 173 19.47 -8.40 12.39
N THR A 174 18.86 -9.43 12.98
CA THR A 174 18.03 -9.32 14.20
C THR A 174 18.79 -9.51 15.52
N SER A 175 20.13 -9.51 15.50
CA SER A 175 20.92 -9.62 16.73
C SER A 175 20.65 -8.44 17.65
N ASP A 176 20.31 -8.72 18.91
CA ASP A 176 19.97 -7.72 19.94
C ASP A 176 18.76 -6.83 19.61
N VAL A 177 17.86 -7.29 18.73
CA VAL A 177 16.60 -6.60 18.41
C VAL A 177 15.44 -7.24 19.19
N ALA A 178 14.48 -6.44 19.65
CA ALA A 178 13.29 -6.94 20.33
C ALA A 178 12.16 -7.27 19.32
N PRO A 179 11.57 -8.47 19.38
CA PRO A 179 10.47 -8.87 18.49
C PRO A 179 9.12 -8.41 19.07
N GLY A 180 8.82 -7.11 19.09
CA GLY A 180 7.49 -6.63 19.48
C GLY A 180 6.50 -6.77 18.31
N LEU A 181 6.42 -5.73 17.49
CA LEU A 181 5.78 -5.77 16.18
C LEU A 181 6.82 -6.11 15.11
N ILE A 182 6.62 -7.20 14.38
CA ILE A 182 7.43 -7.54 13.20
C ILE A 182 6.70 -7.10 11.95
N VAL A 183 7.36 -6.34 11.08
CA VAL A 183 6.82 -5.98 9.76
C VAL A 183 7.72 -6.51 8.64
N ASN A 184 7.21 -7.41 7.80
CA ASN A 184 7.88 -7.78 6.56
C ASN A 184 7.51 -6.82 5.43
N ALA A 185 8.46 -5.99 5.02
CA ALA A 185 8.37 -5.11 3.85
C ALA A 185 9.35 -5.53 2.73
N THR A 186 9.76 -6.80 2.73
CA THR A 186 10.58 -7.42 1.67
C THR A 186 9.72 -8.23 0.69
N PRO A 187 10.29 -8.68 -0.44
CA PRO A 187 9.65 -9.66 -1.32
C PRO A 187 9.68 -11.10 -0.81
N ILE A 188 10.28 -11.39 0.36
CA ILE A 188 10.35 -12.75 0.92
C ILE A 188 8.92 -13.22 1.23
N GLY A 189 8.58 -14.43 0.80
CA GLY A 189 7.22 -14.98 0.87
C GLY A 189 6.34 -14.66 -0.35
N MET A 190 6.78 -13.80 -1.27
CA MET A 190 5.99 -13.44 -2.45
C MET A 190 6.01 -14.54 -3.52
N ALA A 191 4.83 -14.94 -4.01
CA ALA A 191 4.69 -15.98 -5.04
C ALA A 191 5.49 -15.64 -6.31
N GLY A 192 6.17 -16.66 -6.86
CA GLY A 192 7.01 -16.53 -8.06
C GLY A 192 8.40 -15.93 -7.80
N GLY A 193 8.69 -15.48 -6.57
CA GLY A 193 10.03 -15.10 -6.13
C GLY A 193 10.90 -16.30 -5.75
N ALA A 194 12.23 -16.10 -5.77
CA ALA A 194 13.18 -17.11 -5.33
C ALA A 194 13.03 -17.45 -3.83
N GLU A 195 12.71 -16.44 -3.02
CA GLU A 195 12.52 -16.54 -1.56
C GLU A 195 11.02 -16.77 -1.20
N SER A 196 10.22 -17.38 -2.09
CA SER A 196 8.75 -17.49 -1.96
C SER A 196 8.27 -18.45 -0.86
N VAL A 197 9.11 -19.40 -0.47
CA VAL A 197 8.84 -20.38 0.60
C VAL A 197 9.62 -20.08 1.88
N ASP A 198 10.38 -18.98 1.89
CA ASP A 198 11.27 -18.62 2.98
C ASP A 198 10.57 -17.77 4.04
N LEU A 199 11.06 -17.87 5.27
CA LEU A 199 10.68 -16.98 6.37
C LEU A 199 11.64 -15.77 6.35
N PRO A 200 11.14 -14.52 6.45
CA PRO A 200 12.01 -13.34 6.35
C PRO A 200 12.93 -13.16 7.55
N LEU A 201 12.69 -13.87 8.65
CA LEU A 201 13.40 -13.78 9.93
C LEU A 201 13.54 -15.18 10.56
N PRO A 202 14.47 -15.36 11.51
CA PRO A 202 14.61 -16.63 12.25
C PRO A 202 13.32 -17.04 12.99
N HIS A 203 13.04 -18.34 13.04
CA HIS A 203 11.84 -18.89 13.69
C HIS A 203 11.66 -18.42 15.14
N ASP A 204 12.70 -18.55 15.97
CA ASP A 204 12.63 -18.16 17.39
C ASP A 204 12.34 -16.67 17.58
N PHE A 205 12.81 -15.83 16.66
CA PHE A 205 12.55 -14.40 16.67
C PHE A 205 11.08 -14.11 16.34
N VAL A 206 10.53 -14.77 15.32
CA VAL A 206 9.10 -14.62 14.97
C VAL A 206 8.20 -15.20 16.05
N ALA A 207 8.56 -16.34 16.65
CA ALA A 207 7.77 -16.98 17.71
C ALA A 207 7.66 -16.12 18.98
N ALA A 208 8.59 -15.20 19.20
CA ALA A 208 8.58 -14.25 20.31
C ALA A 208 7.81 -12.95 19.98
N ALA A 209 7.25 -12.82 18.77
CA ALA A 209 6.52 -11.63 18.34
C ALA A 209 5.19 -11.44 19.08
N SER A 210 4.87 -10.19 19.41
CA SER A 210 3.53 -9.83 19.90
C SER A 210 2.52 -9.66 18.77
N THR A 211 2.98 -9.23 17.59
CA THR A 211 2.17 -9.07 16.38
C THR A 211 3.05 -9.16 15.15
N VAL A 212 2.49 -9.72 14.07
CA VAL A 212 3.14 -9.80 12.76
C VAL A 212 2.34 -9.01 11.73
N PHE A 213 3.04 -8.24 10.90
CA PHE A 213 2.48 -7.54 9.75
C PHE A 213 3.28 -7.95 8.50
N ASP A 214 2.67 -8.69 7.59
CA ASP A 214 3.27 -8.99 6.30
C ASP A 214 2.67 -8.10 5.20
N VAL A 215 3.50 -7.33 4.49
CA VAL A 215 3.05 -6.47 3.39
C VAL A 215 2.92 -7.26 2.07
N VAL A 216 3.45 -8.48 2.01
CA VAL A 216 3.28 -9.36 0.85
C VAL A 216 1.82 -9.76 0.72
N ALA A 217 1.22 -9.44 -0.42
CA ALA A 217 -0.20 -9.68 -0.67
C ALA A 217 -0.50 -10.91 -1.54
N VAL A 218 0.51 -11.44 -2.23
CA VAL A 218 0.35 -12.61 -3.11
C VAL A 218 1.49 -13.60 -2.82
N PRO A 219 1.20 -14.75 -2.18
CA PRO A 219 -0.09 -15.14 -1.63
C PRO A 219 -0.44 -14.37 -0.33
N PRO A 220 -1.72 -14.30 0.07
CA PRO A 220 -2.12 -13.80 1.39
C PRO A 220 -1.55 -14.64 2.55
N ASP A 221 -1.41 -15.95 2.34
CA ASP A 221 -0.96 -16.92 3.34
C ASP A 221 0.53 -17.25 3.12
N THR A 222 1.40 -16.26 3.36
CA THR A 222 2.86 -16.40 3.25
C THR A 222 3.42 -17.36 4.30
N PRO A 223 4.68 -17.82 4.18
CA PRO A 223 5.34 -18.56 5.25
C PRO A 223 5.31 -17.83 6.60
N LEU A 224 5.47 -16.50 6.61
CA LEU A 224 5.41 -15.68 7.82
C LEU A 224 4.00 -15.65 8.43
N VAL A 225 2.99 -15.41 7.60
CA VAL A 225 1.58 -15.39 8.03
C VAL A 225 1.16 -16.75 8.59
N ARG A 226 1.52 -17.85 7.92
CA ARG A 226 1.24 -19.22 8.39
C ARG A 226 1.91 -19.50 9.72
N PHE A 227 3.20 -19.20 9.83
CA PHE A 227 3.96 -19.43 11.05
C PHE A 227 3.37 -18.67 12.24
N ALA A 228 3.02 -17.39 12.05
CA ALA A 228 2.39 -16.57 13.07
C ALA A 228 1.04 -17.16 13.54
N ARG A 229 0.19 -17.60 12.59
CA ARG A 229 -1.08 -18.26 12.90
C ARG A 229 -0.91 -19.58 13.66
N GLU A 230 0.09 -20.38 13.31
CA GLU A 230 0.40 -21.64 14.00
C GLU A 230 0.87 -21.42 15.46
N HIS A 231 1.32 -20.20 15.80
CA HIS A 231 1.78 -19.80 17.13
C HIS A 231 0.81 -18.86 17.84
N ASP A 232 -0.44 -18.73 17.35
CA ASP A 232 -1.47 -17.84 17.90
C ASP A 232 -1.04 -16.35 17.97
N ILE A 233 -0.14 -15.93 17.09
CA ILE A 233 0.34 -14.55 16.98
C ILE A 233 -0.64 -13.76 16.09
N PRO A 234 -1.15 -12.59 16.53
CA PRO A 234 -1.98 -11.72 15.70
C PRO A 234 -1.28 -11.32 14.39
N VAL A 235 -2.04 -11.30 13.28
CA VAL A 235 -1.51 -11.01 11.94
C VAL A 235 -2.30 -9.92 11.24
N ILE A 236 -1.56 -8.94 10.69
CA ILE A 236 -2.03 -8.02 9.66
C ILE A 236 -1.46 -8.47 8.32
N THR A 237 -2.31 -8.63 7.32
CA THR A 237 -1.94 -9.26 6.04
C THR A 237 -1.82 -8.25 4.88
N GLY A 238 -1.03 -8.59 3.88
CA GLY A 238 -0.80 -7.71 2.73
C GLY A 238 -2.03 -7.56 1.85
N ASP A 239 -2.94 -8.53 1.88
CA ASP A 239 -4.22 -8.40 1.21
C ASP A 239 -5.17 -7.40 1.85
N GLU A 240 -5.13 -7.25 3.18
CA GLU A 240 -5.84 -6.17 3.86
C GLU A 240 -5.30 -4.80 3.40
N VAL A 241 -3.97 -4.65 3.31
CA VAL A 241 -3.34 -3.42 2.80
C VAL A 241 -3.81 -3.11 1.37
N ILE A 242 -3.73 -4.08 0.45
CA ILE A 242 -4.13 -3.87 -0.95
C ILE A 242 -5.62 -3.51 -1.06
N ALA A 243 -6.48 -4.16 -0.29
CA ALA A 243 -7.91 -3.91 -0.32
C ALA A 243 -8.23 -2.52 0.25
N LEU A 244 -7.63 -2.16 1.38
CA LEU A 244 -7.88 -0.88 2.04
C LEU A 244 -7.32 0.31 1.24
N GLN A 245 -6.10 0.21 0.68
CA GLN A 245 -5.56 1.30 -0.13
C GLN A 245 -6.40 1.57 -1.39
N ALA A 246 -7.03 0.54 -1.96
CA ALA A 246 -7.95 0.67 -3.09
C ALA A 246 -9.32 1.22 -2.67
N ALA A 247 -9.81 0.84 -1.49
CA ALA A 247 -11.04 1.40 -0.93
C ALA A 247 -10.91 2.90 -0.61
N LEU A 248 -9.76 3.31 -0.07
CA LEU A 248 -9.45 4.73 0.19
C LEU A 248 -9.36 5.53 -1.12
N GLN A 249 -8.75 4.97 -2.16
CA GLN A 249 -8.77 5.56 -3.51
C GLN A 249 -10.19 5.73 -4.03
N PHE A 250 -11.00 4.68 -3.94
CA PHE A 250 -12.39 4.68 -4.36
C PHE A 250 -13.19 5.79 -3.66
N GLU A 251 -13.03 5.94 -2.34
CA GLU A 251 -13.68 6.99 -1.57
C GLU A 251 -13.24 8.39 -2.04
N LEU A 252 -11.94 8.62 -2.23
CA LEU A 252 -11.42 9.89 -2.74
C LEU A 252 -11.98 10.25 -4.13
N TYR A 253 -12.17 9.25 -4.99
CA TYR A 253 -12.70 9.48 -6.34
C TYR A 253 -14.20 9.77 -6.35
N THR A 254 -14.96 9.09 -5.50
CA THR A 254 -16.42 9.02 -5.58
C THR A 254 -17.15 9.82 -4.50
N GLY A 255 -16.49 10.10 -3.38
CA GLY A 255 -17.10 10.62 -2.16
C GLY A 255 -17.92 9.57 -1.39
N VAL A 256 -17.81 8.29 -1.75
CA VAL A 256 -18.58 7.19 -1.15
C VAL A 256 -17.65 6.21 -0.45
N THR A 257 -17.84 6.01 0.85
CA THR A 257 -17.12 5.00 1.64
C THR A 257 -17.79 3.62 1.48
N PRO A 258 -17.13 2.62 0.88
CA PRO A 258 -17.66 1.27 0.82
C PRO A 258 -17.62 0.61 2.22
N THR A 259 -18.60 -0.25 2.52
CA THR A 259 -18.57 -1.03 3.76
C THR A 259 -17.44 -2.07 3.74
N ARG A 260 -16.99 -2.54 4.92
CA ARG A 260 -15.96 -3.59 5.04
C ARG A 260 -16.29 -4.84 4.22
N GLU A 261 -17.55 -5.23 4.23
CA GLU A 261 -18.03 -6.41 3.52
C GLU A 261 -18.05 -6.19 1.99
N GLN A 262 -18.29 -4.97 1.52
CA GLN A 262 -18.13 -4.61 0.10
C GLN A 262 -16.68 -4.63 -0.34
N VAL A 263 -15.77 -4.09 0.48
CA VAL A 263 -14.33 -4.13 0.23
C VAL A 263 -13.83 -5.56 0.16
N ARG A 264 -14.28 -6.44 1.07
CA ARG A 264 -13.94 -7.87 1.06
C ARG A 264 -14.38 -8.55 -0.24
N ARG A 265 -15.65 -8.41 -0.64
CA ARG A 265 -16.16 -9.00 -1.89
C ARG A 265 -15.43 -8.48 -3.13
N ALA A 266 -15.17 -7.17 -3.20
CA ALA A 266 -14.44 -6.57 -4.30
C ALA A 266 -12.99 -7.08 -4.36
N SER A 267 -12.34 -7.25 -3.21
CA SER A 267 -10.99 -7.82 -3.11
C SER A 267 -10.95 -9.26 -3.62
N GLU A 268 -11.88 -10.12 -3.18
CA GLU A 268 -12.01 -11.50 -3.66
C GLU A 268 -12.29 -11.56 -5.17
N TYR A 269 -13.23 -10.75 -5.66
CA TYR A 269 -13.56 -10.68 -7.08
C TYR A 269 -12.38 -10.21 -7.94
N SER A 270 -11.55 -9.30 -7.43
CA SER A 270 -10.40 -8.76 -8.15
C SER A 270 -9.28 -9.78 -8.40
N ARG A 271 -9.29 -10.89 -7.66
CA ARG A 271 -8.27 -11.96 -7.70
C ARG A 271 -8.73 -13.22 -8.42
N SER A 272 -10.02 -13.36 -8.70
CA SER A 272 -10.55 -14.42 -9.58
C SER A 272 -10.23 -14.17 -11.04
#